data_AF-A0A2E0Q480-F1
#
_entry.id   AF-A0A2E0Q480-F1
#
_cell.length_a   1.000
_cell.length_b   1.000
_cell.length_c   1.000
_cell.angle_alpha   90.00
_cell.angle_beta   90.00
_cell.angle_gamma   90.00
#
_symmetry.space_group_name_H-M   'P 1'
#
loop_
_entity.id
_entity.type
_entity.pdbx_description
1 polymer ?
#
loop_
_entity_poly.entity_id
_entity_poly.type
_entity_poly.pdbx_seq_one_letter_code
_entity_poly.pdbx_strand_id
1 'polypeptide(L)'
;MRKEFDPLSDALWAVDAKEEEQTWAPIAKAISDGPEEPKRIDSLKTSLLAEARTANQKVTIRKFMDLEYALVIIKQNLSEVLKNVNDVGRDTKVEAYELLLWCELCAFQIGTLFAPELAKSKLYRWGAMAFIDFDKAAKDLEPDSHEAISAVVLSLSRAVSLKTRQTLGFQKLGGIFAERAFRSVEVGFLEVVNFYHLIGARAEGWENAAEHLLAAAEPGSIYLWMMLHGVMDELKHDVVRMGDRAKLKRLVAYTRAKRAYATKRPTEQQISKHLQRMEKQELIG
;
A
#
# COMPACT_ATOMS: atom_id res chain seq x y z
N MET A 1 9.65 -10.75 -14.33
CA MET A 1 8.92 -9.83 -15.22
C MET A 1 8.97 -8.46 -14.55
N ARG A 2 9.68 -7.47 -15.12
CA ARG A 2 9.75 -6.12 -14.55
C ARG A 2 8.34 -5.53 -14.57
N LYS A 3 7.85 -5.08 -13.42
CA LYS A 3 6.49 -4.57 -13.20
C LYS A 3 6.52 -3.07 -13.51
N GLU A 4 6.03 -2.68 -14.68
CA GLU A 4 6.43 -1.42 -15.34
C GLU A 4 5.94 -0.11 -14.70
N PHE A 5 5.16 -0.12 -13.60
CA PHE A 5 4.77 1.12 -12.93
C PHE A 5 4.42 0.91 -11.46
N ASP A 6 5.41 0.87 -10.57
CA ASP A 6 5.17 1.15 -9.14
C ASP A 6 5.67 2.58 -8.88
N PRO A 7 4.77 3.57 -8.71
CA PRO A 7 5.16 4.98 -8.61
C PRO A 7 5.98 5.29 -7.34
N LEU A 8 6.07 4.35 -6.40
CA LEU A 8 6.78 4.50 -5.13
C LEU A 8 8.08 3.68 -5.06
N SER A 9 8.50 3.00 -6.14
CA SER A 9 9.64 2.07 -6.10
C SER A 9 10.92 2.71 -5.59
N ASP A 10 11.16 3.95 -6.02
CA ASP A 10 12.36 4.73 -5.72
C ASP A 10 12.09 5.83 -4.67
N ALA A 11 10.88 5.85 -4.10
CA ALA A 11 10.49 6.86 -3.14
C ALA A 11 11.17 6.62 -1.77
N LEU A 12 11.72 7.69 -1.22
CA LEU A 12 12.41 7.69 0.06
C LEU A 12 11.52 8.24 1.17
N TRP A 13 11.70 7.69 2.38
CA TRP A 13 11.19 8.26 3.61
C TRP A 13 12.00 9.52 3.96
N ALA A 14 11.64 10.65 3.38
CA ALA A 14 12.23 11.96 3.67
C ALA A 14 12.14 12.31 5.17
N VAL A 15 13.22 12.88 5.72
CA VAL A 15 13.27 13.36 7.13
C VAL A 15 13.26 14.87 7.27
N ASP A 16 13.38 15.61 6.16
CA ASP A 16 13.25 17.06 6.12
C ASP A 16 12.58 17.52 4.82
N ALA A 17 12.16 18.80 4.79
CA ALA A 17 11.42 19.39 3.67
C ALA A 17 12.21 19.37 2.35
N LYS A 18 13.55 19.40 2.40
CA LYS A 18 14.39 19.41 1.20
C LYS A 18 14.49 18.01 0.59
N GLU A 19 14.65 16.98 1.42
CA GLU A 19 14.58 15.59 0.98
C GLU A 19 13.18 15.22 0.47
N GLU A 20 12.14 15.81 1.06
CA GLU A 20 10.75 15.63 0.66
C GLU A 20 10.52 16.17 -0.76
N GLU A 21 10.97 17.40 -1.04
CA GLU A 21 10.91 17.98 -2.38
C GLU A 21 11.71 17.15 -3.41
N GLN A 22 12.92 16.73 -3.06
CA GLN A 22 13.78 15.92 -3.94
C GLN A 22 13.18 14.55 -4.27
N THR A 23 12.43 13.96 -3.33
CA THR A 23 11.77 12.67 -3.51
C THR A 23 10.49 12.82 -4.33
N TRP A 24 9.64 13.77 -3.97
CA TRP A 24 8.30 13.87 -4.55
C TRP A 24 8.25 14.61 -5.87
N ALA A 25 9.12 15.59 -6.12
CA ALA A 25 9.12 16.29 -7.40
C ALA A 25 9.28 15.37 -8.62
N PRO A 26 10.25 14.43 -8.67
CA PRO A 26 10.36 13.51 -9.80
C PRO A 26 9.18 12.54 -9.90
N ILE A 27 8.64 12.08 -8.76
CA ILE A 27 7.50 11.15 -8.71
C ILE A 27 6.21 11.81 -9.17
N ALA A 28 5.88 12.99 -8.63
CA ALA A 28 4.70 13.76 -9.00
C ALA A 28 4.75 14.16 -10.47
N LYS A 29 5.94 14.51 -10.97
CA LYS A 29 6.16 14.72 -12.41
C LYS A 29 5.89 13.44 -13.22
N ALA A 30 6.45 12.30 -12.83
CA ALA A 30 6.21 11.03 -13.51
C ALA A 30 4.72 10.60 -13.48
N ILE A 31 4.01 10.89 -12.39
CA ILE A 31 2.56 10.65 -12.27
C ILE A 31 1.77 11.55 -13.21
N SER A 32 2.14 12.83 -13.28
CA SER A 32 1.53 13.81 -14.18
C SER A 32 1.75 13.40 -15.64
N ASP A 33 3.01 13.13 -16.01
CA ASP A 33 3.44 12.71 -17.34
C ASP A 33 2.85 11.34 -17.74
N GLY A 34 2.54 10.49 -16.75
CA GLY A 34 2.04 9.13 -16.96
C GLY A 34 3.12 8.14 -17.45
N PRO A 35 2.77 6.86 -17.65
CA PRO A 35 3.68 5.82 -18.13
C PRO A 35 4.35 6.14 -19.47
N GLU A 36 5.54 5.58 -19.71
CA GLU A 36 6.43 5.83 -20.87
C GLU A 36 5.83 5.56 -22.27
N GLU A 37 4.60 5.03 -22.36
CA GLU A 37 3.76 5.08 -23.58
C GLU A 37 2.69 6.19 -23.51
N PRO A 38 3.06 7.49 -23.41
CA PRO A 38 2.12 8.58 -23.16
C PRO A 38 1.03 8.69 -24.22
N LYS A 39 1.32 8.31 -25.47
CA LYS A 39 0.33 8.31 -26.57
C LYS A 39 -0.91 7.45 -26.31
N ARG A 40 -0.80 6.34 -25.56
CA ARG A 40 -1.95 5.48 -25.25
C ARG A 40 -2.74 5.99 -24.05
N ILE A 41 -2.07 6.57 -23.06
CA ILE A 41 -2.69 7.03 -21.82
C ILE A 41 -3.26 8.43 -21.98
N ASP A 42 -2.59 9.31 -22.73
CA ASP A 42 -3.15 10.58 -23.16
C ASP A 42 -4.44 10.36 -23.95
N SER A 43 -4.51 9.33 -24.79
CA SER A 43 -5.74 8.98 -25.50
C SER A 43 -6.89 8.58 -24.55
N LEU A 44 -6.59 8.04 -23.37
CA LEU A 44 -7.58 7.67 -22.34
C LEU A 44 -7.92 8.84 -21.41
N LYS A 45 -6.93 9.63 -20.96
CA LYS A 45 -7.09 10.82 -20.13
C LYS A 45 -7.83 11.93 -20.88
N THR A 46 -7.43 12.23 -22.13
CA THR A 46 -8.20 13.15 -23.00
C THR A 46 -9.56 12.57 -23.39
N SER A 47 -9.73 11.25 -23.47
CA SER A 47 -11.03 10.62 -23.73
C SER A 47 -12.04 10.73 -22.58
N LEU A 48 -11.60 10.97 -21.35
CA LEU A 48 -12.48 11.21 -20.19
C LEU A 48 -12.83 12.69 -20.03
N LEU A 49 -11.89 13.60 -20.33
CA LEU A 49 -12.08 15.05 -20.19
C LEU A 49 -12.68 15.72 -21.44
N ALA A 50 -12.67 15.07 -22.61
CA ALA A 50 -13.18 15.59 -23.89
C ALA A 50 -14.42 14.84 -24.41
N GLU A 51 -15.40 14.57 -23.55
CA GLU A 51 -16.62 13.77 -23.80
C GLU A 51 -17.54 14.22 -24.97
N ALA A 52 -17.20 15.22 -25.79
CA ALA A 52 -18.11 15.76 -26.79
C ALA A 52 -18.00 15.19 -28.22
N ARG A 53 -16.93 14.45 -28.62
CA ARG A 53 -16.80 14.01 -30.03
C ARG A 53 -16.11 12.65 -30.24
N THR A 54 -16.90 11.66 -30.71
CA THR A 54 -16.59 10.50 -31.60
C THR A 54 -16.70 9.04 -31.09
N ALA A 55 -17.09 8.14 -31.99
CA ALA A 55 -17.48 6.74 -31.77
C ALA A 55 -16.32 5.77 -31.43
N ASN A 56 -15.08 6.08 -31.83
CA ASN A 56 -13.92 5.24 -31.51
C ASN A 56 -13.56 5.28 -30.01
N GLN A 57 -13.78 6.41 -29.34
CA GLN A 57 -13.57 6.54 -27.89
C GLN A 57 -14.57 5.70 -27.09
N LYS A 58 -15.83 5.59 -27.54
CA LYS A 58 -16.83 4.69 -26.90
C LYS A 58 -16.38 3.23 -26.88
N VAL A 59 -15.66 2.76 -27.90
CA VAL A 59 -15.16 1.37 -27.96
C VAL A 59 -14.00 1.17 -26.97
N THR A 60 -13.08 2.12 -26.86
CA THR A 60 -11.96 2.04 -25.92
C THR A 60 -12.42 2.17 -24.46
N ILE A 61 -13.31 3.11 -24.16
CA ILE A 61 -13.91 3.26 -22.81
C ILE A 61 -14.68 1.99 -22.45
N ARG A 62 -15.47 1.43 -23.37
CA ARG A 62 -16.20 0.17 -23.11
C ARG A 62 -15.25 -0.99 -22.79
N LYS A 63 -14.18 -1.17 -23.57
CA LYS A 63 -13.16 -2.18 -23.28
C LYS A 63 -12.51 -1.98 -21.91
N PHE A 64 -12.20 -0.73 -21.55
CA PHE A 64 -11.66 -0.41 -20.22
C PHE A 64 -12.65 -0.77 -19.10
N MET A 65 -13.92 -0.35 -19.23
CA MET A 65 -14.97 -0.69 -18.26
C MET A 65 -15.19 -2.19 -18.15
N ASP A 66 -15.16 -2.92 -19.28
CA ASP A 66 -15.30 -4.39 -19.29
C ASP A 66 -14.12 -5.06 -18.55
N LEU A 67 -12.89 -4.57 -18.75
CA LEU A 67 -11.69 -5.04 -18.04
C LEU A 67 -11.73 -4.69 -16.55
N GLU A 68 -12.12 -3.47 -16.19
CA GLU A 68 -12.30 -3.04 -14.80
C GLU A 68 -13.34 -3.92 -14.10
N TYR A 69 -14.49 -4.14 -14.74
CA TYR A 69 -15.55 -4.97 -14.21
C TYR A 69 -15.10 -6.43 -14.03
N ALA A 70 -14.40 -6.98 -15.02
CA ALA A 70 -13.81 -8.32 -14.92
C ALA A 70 -12.82 -8.43 -13.76
N LEU A 71 -11.93 -7.44 -13.59
CA LEU A 71 -10.97 -7.39 -12.49
C LEU A 71 -11.67 -7.37 -11.14
N VAL A 72 -12.73 -6.55 -10.98
CA VAL A 72 -13.52 -6.47 -9.75
C VAL A 72 -14.19 -7.81 -9.44
N ILE A 73 -14.81 -8.45 -10.42
CA ILE A 73 -15.45 -9.77 -10.24
C ILE A 73 -14.40 -10.83 -9.87
N ILE A 74 -13.29 -10.89 -10.60
CA ILE A 74 -12.23 -11.87 -10.35
C ILE A 74 -11.70 -11.71 -8.93
N LYS A 75 -11.42 -10.47 -8.50
CA LYS A 75 -10.99 -10.18 -7.13
C LYS A 75 -12.01 -10.65 -6.08
N GLN A 76 -13.30 -10.36 -6.28
CA GLN A 76 -14.37 -10.79 -5.37
C GLN A 76 -14.46 -12.32 -5.29
N ASN A 77 -14.47 -13.00 -6.44
CA ASN A 77 -14.54 -14.45 -6.51
C ASN A 77 -13.32 -15.11 -5.87
N LEU A 78 -12.11 -14.63 -6.16
CA LEU A 78 -10.88 -15.12 -5.53
C LEU A 78 -10.88 -14.92 -4.01
N SER A 79 -11.36 -13.77 -3.55
CA SER A 79 -11.49 -13.49 -2.11
C SER A 79 -12.43 -14.49 -1.43
N GLU A 80 -13.59 -14.75 -2.03
CA GLU A 80 -14.56 -15.70 -1.49
C GLU A 80 -14.06 -17.15 -1.55
N VAL A 81 -13.39 -17.53 -2.63
CA VAL A 81 -12.75 -18.85 -2.73
C VAL A 81 -11.69 -19.02 -1.64
N LEU A 82 -10.80 -18.04 -1.45
CA LEU A 82 -9.75 -18.13 -0.42
C LEU A 82 -10.32 -18.29 1.00
N LYS A 83 -11.42 -17.60 1.32
CA LYS A 83 -12.08 -17.73 2.64
C LYS A 83 -12.66 -19.13 2.86
N ASN A 84 -13.26 -19.71 1.81
CA ASN A 84 -14.07 -20.92 1.93
C ASN A 84 -13.32 -22.21 1.59
N VAL A 85 -12.23 -22.15 0.84
CA VAL A 85 -11.53 -23.36 0.37
C VAL A 85 -10.67 -23.99 1.47
N ASN A 86 -10.97 -25.25 1.82
CA ASN A 86 -10.22 -26.01 2.82
C ASN A 86 -9.21 -26.96 2.13
N ASP A 87 -9.64 -27.69 1.10
CA ASP A 87 -8.90 -28.82 0.49
C ASP A 87 -8.07 -28.45 -0.75
N VAL A 88 -7.38 -27.32 -0.69
CA VAL A 88 -6.42 -26.91 -1.74
C VAL A 88 -5.03 -26.79 -1.14
N GLY A 89 -4.04 -27.27 -1.91
CA GLY A 89 -2.63 -27.25 -1.54
C GLY A 89 -2.12 -25.84 -1.19
N ARG A 90 -1.10 -25.79 -0.32
CA ARG A 90 -0.52 -24.54 0.19
C ARG A 90 -0.02 -23.63 -0.94
N ASP A 91 0.68 -24.18 -1.92
CA ASP A 91 1.27 -23.41 -3.03
C ASP A 91 0.21 -22.76 -3.90
N THR A 92 -0.84 -23.51 -4.27
CA THR A 92 -1.97 -22.96 -5.04
C THR A 92 -2.69 -21.85 -4.29
N LYS A 93 -2.82 -21.94 -2.96
CA LYS A 93 -3.38 -20.86 -2.14
C LYS A 93 -2.48 -19.61 -2.12
N VAL A 94 -1.16 -19.79 -2.11
CA VAL A 94 -0.20 -18.68 -2.21
C VAL A 94 -0.26 -18.02 -3.58
N GLU A 95 -0.35 -18.80 -4.67
CA GLU A 95 -0.50 -18.28 -6.03
C GLU A 95 -1.81 -17.51 -6.21
N ALA A 96 -2.92 -18.05 -5.72
CA ALA A 96 -4.22 -17.36 -5.74
C ALA A 96 -4.19 -16.06 -4.93
N TYR A 97 -3.51 -16.07 -3.79
CA TYR A 97 -3.30 -14.87 -2.99
C TYR A 97 -2.41 -13.85 -3.70
N GLU A 98 -1.35 -14.28 -4.40
CA GLU A 98 -0.51 -13.38 -5.20
C GLU A 98 -1.35 -12.71 -6.30
N LEU A 99 -2.21 -13.45 -7.01
CA LEU A 99 -3.14 -12.86 -7.99
C LEU A 99 -4.08 -11.82 -7.37
N LEU A 100 -4.51 -12.03 -6.13
CA LEU A 100 -5.32 -11.05 -5.40
C LEU A 100 -4.50 -9.78 -5.11
N LEU A 101 -3.26 -9.92 -4.66
CA LEU A 101 -2.35 -8.80 -4.44
C LEU A 101 -2.10 -8.01 -5.74
N TRP A 102 -2.00 -8.69 -6.88
CA TRP A 102 -1.95 -8.04 -8.19
C TRP A 102 -3.19 -7.21 -8.50
N CYS A 103 -4.38 -7.69 -8.14
CA CYS A 103 -5.60 -6.89 -8.29
C CYS A 103 -5.55 -5.61 -7.44
N GLU A 104 -5.01 -5.67 -6.23
CA GLU A 104 -4.81 -4.49 -5.37
C GLU A 104 -3.76 -3.52 -5.94
N LEU A 105 -2.68 -4.04 -6.54
CA LEU A 105 -1.70 -3.21 -7.23
C LEU A 105 -2.32 -2.47 -8.41
N CYS A 106 -3.13 -3.14 -9.23
CA CYS A 106 -3.83 -2.47 -10.33
C CYS A 106 -4.75 -1.35 -9.80
N ALA A 107 -5.46 -1.58 -8.70
CA ALA A 107 -6.29 -0.56 -8.06
C ALA A 107 -5.46 0.65 -7.60
N PHE A 108 -4.31 0.40 -6.97
CA PHE A 108 -3.38 1.44 -6.54
C PHE A 108 -2.78 2.20 -7.74
N GLN A 109 -2.33 1.51 -8.77
CA GLN A 109 -1.76 2.10 -9.99
C GLN A 109 -2.77 3.02 -10.68
N ILE A 110 -4.01 2.55 -10.86
CA ILE A 110 -5.07 3.34 -11.47
C ILE A 110 -5.38 4.57 -10.60
N GLY A 111 -5.53 4.40 -9.29
CA GLY A 111 -5.73 5.53 -8.38
C GLY A 111 -4.61 6.57 -8.46
N THR A 112 -3.36 6.11 -8.51
CA THR A 112 -2.19 6.99 -8.62
C THR A 112 -2.15 7.72 -9.96
N LEU A 113 -2.51 7.08 -11.08
CA LEU A 113 -2.59 7.75 -12.39
C LEU A 113 -3.57 8.92 -12.40
N PHE A 114 -4.62 8.85 -11.59
CA PHE A 114 -5.61 9.91 -11.44
C PHE A 114 -5.28 10.88 -10.30
N ALA A 115 -4.20 10.68 -9.54
CA ALA A 115 -3.90 11.46 -8.33
C ALA A 115 -3.92 12.99 -8.54
N PRO A 116 -3.42 13.57 -9.65
CA PRO A 116 -3.54 15.01 -9.90
C PRO A 116 -4.99 15.49 -10.01
N GLU A 117 -5.83 14.72 -10.70
CA GLU A 117 -7.27 15.01 -10.79
C GLU A 117 -7.98 14.77 -9.44
N LEU A 118 -7.52 13.82 -8.64
CA LEU A 118 -8.07 13.56 -7.30
C LEU A 118 -7.74 14.69 -6.32
N ALA A 119 -6.54 15.25 -6.40
CA ALA A 119 -6.13 16.40 -5.60
C ALA A 119 -7.05 17.61 -5.87
N LYS A 120 -7.53 17.77 -7.12
CA LYS A 120 -8.50 18.81 -7.51
C LYS A 120 -9.94 18.48 -7.12
N SER A 121 -10.37 17.24 -7.37
CA SER A 121 -11.78 16.84 -7.36
C SER A 121 -12.30 16.43 -5.98
N LYS A 122 -11.41 16.28 -4.99
CA LYS A 122 -11.70 15.99 -3.56
C LYS A 122 -12.49 14.70 -3.25
N LEU A 123 -12.98 13.99 -4.27
CA LEU A 123 -13.74 12.75 -4.18
C LEU A 123 -13.34 11.82 -5.35
N TYR A 124 -13.13 10.54 -5.06
CA TYR A 124 -12.93 9.53 -6.10
C TYR A 124 -13.65 8.22 -5.78
N ARG A 125 -14.27 7.63 -6.81
CA ARG A 125 -14.87 6.30 -6.73
C ARG A 125 -14.42 5.47 -7.94
N TRP A 126 -13.83 4.31 -7.69
CA TRP A 126 -13.39 3.36 -8.73
C TRP A 126 -13.68 1.93 -8.29
N GLY A 127 -14.27 1.09 -9.15
CA GLY A 127 -14.55 -0.32 -8.85
C GLY A 127 -15.19 -0.59 -7.47
N ALA A 128 -16.21 0.17 -7.07
CA ALA A 128 -16.85 0.13 -5.73
C ALA A 128 -15.94 0.49 -4.53
N MET A 129 -14.75 1.06 -4.77
CA MET A 129 -13.90 1.71 -3.78
C MET A 129 -14.19 3.21 -3.82
N ALA A 130 -14.79 3.75 -2.76
CA ALA A 130 -14.89 5.18 -2.56
C ALA A 130 -13.72 5.62 -1.66
N PHE A 131 -12.84 6.46 -2.17
CA PHE A 131 -11.79 7.11 -1.40
C PHE A 131 -12.38 8.41 -0.88
N ILE A 132 -13.07 8.27 0.24
CA ILE A 132 -13.78 9.36 0.90
C ILE A 132 -12.80 9.92 1.92
N ASP A 133 -12.37 11.16 1.70
CA ASP A 133 -11.63 12.04 2.63
C ASP A 133 -10.22 12.49 2.15
N PHE A 134 -10.09 12.89 0.89
CA PHE A 134 -8.94 13.72 0.47
C PHE A 134 -9.00 15.14 1.04
N ASP A 135 -10.17 15.55 1.54
CA ASP A 135 -10.41 16.84 2.21
C ASP A 135 -9.73 16.93 3.59
N LYS A 136 -9.20 15.83 4.14
CA LYS A 136 -8.22 15.87 5.26
C LYS A 136 -6.76 15.81 4.83
N ALA A 137 -6.44 15.08 3.76
CA ALA A 137 -5.06 14.83 3.36
C ALA A 137 -4.42 16.01 2.62
N ALA A 138 -5.20 16.74 1.82
CA ALA A 138 -4.71 17.85 0.97
C ALA A 138 -5.47 19.17 1.23
N LYS A 139 -6.13 19.30 2.38
CA LYS A 139 -7.09 20.37 2.68
C LYS A 139 -6.56 21.79 2.46
N ASP A 140 -5.27 21.98 2.73
CA ASP A 140 -4.59 23.28 2.76
C ASP A 140 -3.42 23.32 1.76
N LEU A 141 -3.38 22.38 0.80
CA LEU A 141 -2.34 22.30 -0.22
C LEU A 141 -2.87 22.79 -1.56
N GLU A 142 -2.01 23.44 -2.34
CA GLU A 142 -2.33 23.80 -3.72
C GLU A 142 -2.58 22.51 -4.53
N PRO A 143 -3.73 22.33 -5.20
CA PRO A 143 -4.11 21.06 -5.82
C PRO A 143 -3.14 20.51 -6.87
N ASP A 144 -2.38 21.39 -7.53
CA ASP A 144 -1.36 21.03 -8.52
C ASP A 144 0.05 20.86 -7.93
N SER A 145 0.20 21.03 -6.61
CA SER A 145 1.49 20.90 -5.94
C SER A 145 1.91 19.44 -5.80
N HIS A 146 3.23 19.21 -5.74
CA HIS A 146 3.77 17.86 -5.56
C HIS A 146 3.36 17.27 -4.19
N GLU A 147 3.18 18.12 -3.19
CA GLU A 147 2.72 17.76 -1.84
C GLU A 147 1.26 17.28 -1.86
N ALA A 148 0.38 17.94 -2.63
CA ALA A 148 -1.01 17.50 -2.76
C ALA A 148 -1.09 16.13 -3.45
N ILE A 149 -0.32 15.95 -4.52
CA ILE A 149 -0.25 14.67 -5.26
C ILE A 149 0.33 13.57 -4.36
N SER A 150 1.41 13.83 -3.61
CA SER A 150 2.01 12.84 -2.72
C SER A 150 1.06 12.44 -1.58
N ALA A 151 0.36 13.41 -0.99
CA ALA A 151 -0.63 13.15 0.06
C ALA A 151 -1.77 12.25 -0.44
N VAL A 152 -2.22 12.45 -1.68
CA VAL A 152 -3.22 11.60 -2.35
C VAL A 152 -2.68 10.18 -2.55
N VAL A 153 -1.47 10.03 -3.11
CA VAL A 153 -0.86 8.71 -3.37
C VAL A 153 -0.65 7.92 -2.09
N LEU A 154 -0.11 8.55 -1.04
CA LEU A 154 0.07 7.91 0.26
C LEU A 154 -1.29 7.52 0.88
N SER A 155 -2.30 8.38 0.76
CA SER A 155 -3.65 8.09 1.26
C SER A 155 -4.31 6.93 0.51
N LEU A 156 -4.17 6.87 -0.82
CA LEU A 156 -4.64 5.76 -1.65
C LEU A 156 -3.99 4.44 -1.22
N SER A 157 -2.68 4.45 -1.06
CA SER A 157 -1.91 3.26 -0.67
C SER A 157 -2.36 2.68 0.69
N ARG A 158 -2.58 3.57 1.67
CA ARG A 158 -3.08 3.22 3.00
C ARG A 158 -4.53 2.74 2.95
N ALA A 159 -5.39 3.41 2.18
CA ALA A 159 -6.80 3.05 2.03
C ALA A 159 -6.98 1.67 1.38
N VAL A 160 -6.24 1.38 0.30
CA VAL A 160 -6.23 0.05 -0.33
C VAL A 160 -5.82 -1.00 0.70
N SER A 161 -4.68 -0.81 1.36
CA SER A 161 -4.11 -1.74 2.34
C SER A 161 -5.05 -2.00 3.53
N LEU A 162 -5.66 -0.95 4.10
CA LEU A 162 -6.61 -1.08 5.21
C LEU A 162 -7.90 -1.80 4.80
N LYS A 163 -8.46 -1.46 3.62
CA LYS A 163 -9.70 -2.06 3.13
C LYS A 163 -9.52 -3.55 2.84
N THR A 164 -8.45 -3.92 2.15
CA THR A 164 -8.18 -5.33 1.85
C THR A 164 -7.91 -6.12 3.14
N ARG A 165 -7.19 -5.52 4.10
CA ARG A 165 -7.01 -6.11 5.43
C ARG A 165 -8.32 -6.41 6.14
N GLN A 166 -9.28 -5.49 6.14
CA GLN A 166 -10.60 -5.75 6.74
C GLN A 166 -11.35 -6.91 6.05
N THR A 167 -11.05 -7.16 4.77
CA THR A 167 -11.73 -8.17 3.97
C THR A 167 -11.06 -9.54 4.01
N LEU A 168 -9.75 -9.60 4.24
CA LEU A 168 -8.95 -10.83 4.13
C LEU A 168 -8.04 -11.11 5.32
N GLY A 169 -7.79 -10.13 6.20
CA GLY A 169 -6.89 -10.22 7.35
C GLY A 169 -7.43 -11.08 8.49
N PHE A 170 -7.87 -12.30 8.19
CA PHE A 170 -8.36 -13.28 9.15
C PHE A 170 -7.30 -14.33 9.46
N GLN A 171 -7.30 -14.83 10.70
CA GLN A 171 -6.31 -15.80 11.19
C GLN A 171 -6.16 -17.05 10.31
N LYS A 172 -7.25 -17.55 9.71
CA LYS A 172 -7.24 -18.73 8.83
C LYS A 172 -6.29 -18.60 7.64
N LEU A 173 -6.07 -17.39 7.14
CA LEU A 173 -5.19 -17.11 6.00
C LEU A 173 -3.76 -16.72 6.42
N GLY A 174 -3.49 -16.60 7.72
CA GLY A 174 -2.19 -16.11 8.22
C GLY A 174 -1.00 -16.97 7.80
N GLY A 175 -1.18 -18.29 7.68
CA GLY A 175 -0.13 -19.19 7.17
C GLY A 175 0.23 -18.94 5.70
N ILE A 176 -0.72 -18.45 4.89
CA ILE A 176 -0.49 -18.06 3.48
C ILE A 176 0.25 -16.73 3.43
N PHE A 177 -0.16 -15.76 4.26
CA PHE A 177 0.50 -14.45 4.34
C PHE A 177 1.96 -14.57 4.78
N ALA A 178 2.22 -15.44 5.77
CA ALA A 178 3.57 -15.72 6.25
C ALA A 178 4.42 -16.42 5.19
N GLU A 179 3.87 -17.44 4.51
CA GLU A 179 4.58 -18.12 3.43
C GLU A 179 4.97 -17.17 2.30
N ARG A 180 4.04 -16.31 1.87
CA ARG A 180 4.29 -15.32 0.84
C ARG A 180 5.34 -14.29 1.28
N ALA A 181 5.33 -13.89 2.56
CA ALA A 181 6.34 -12.99 3.12
C ALA A 181 7.74 -13.59 3.06
N PHE A 182 7.91 -14.87 3.38
CA PHE A 182 9.22 -15.54 3.31
C PHE A 182 9.72 -15.78 1.86
N ARG A 183 8.83 -15.73 0.87
CA ARG A 183 9.17 -15.81 -0.55
C ARG A 183 9.55 -14.44 -1.15
N SER A 184 9.23 -13.34 -0.47
CA SER A 184 9.54 -11.99 -0.97
C SER A 184 11.04 -11.69 -0.83
N VAL A 185 11.67 -11.32 -1.95
CA VAL A 185 13.08 -10.92 -2.00
C VAL A 185 13.24 -9.41 -1.98
N GLU A 186 12.32 -8.71 -2.64
CA GLU A 186 12.26 -7.25 -2.72
C GLU A 186 10.97 -6.74 -2.08
N VAL A 187 10.99 -5.50 -1.61
CA VAL A 187 9.83 -4.86 -0.99
C VAL A 187 9.29 -3.77 -1.91
N GLY A 188 8.10 -4.01 -2.46
CA GLY A 188 7.29 -3.01 -3.14
C GLY A 188 5.91 -2.88 -2.50
N PHE A 189 4.96 -2.30 -3.25
CA PHE A 189 3.60 -2.11 -2.74
C PHE A 189 2.91 -3.42 -2.32
N LEU A 190 3.14 -4.53 -3.03
CA LEU A 190 2.53 -5.82 -2.69
C LEU A 190 2.95 -6.33 -1.31
N GLU A 191 4.22 -6.14 -0.96
CA GLU A 191 4.76 -6.47 0.36
C GLU A 191 4.13 -5.61 1.46
N VAL A 192 3.86 -4.33 1.19
CA VAL A 192 3.12 -3.48 2.13
C VAL A 192 1.72 -4.04 2.35
N VAL A 193 0.99 -4.38 1.28
CA VAL A 193 -0.35 -4.96 1.40
C VAL A 193 -0.31 -6.28 2.18
N ASN A 194 0.65 -7.16 1.89
CA ASN A 194 0.84 -8.40 2.63
C ASN A 194 1.19 -8.17 4.11
N PHE A 195 2.00 -7.15 4.40
CA PHE A 195 2.33 -6.76 5.77
C PHE A 195 1.08 -6.33 6.55
N TYR A 196 0.19 -5.55 5.93
CA TYR A 196 -1.10 -5.20 6.53
C TYR A 196 -1.97 -6.43 6.81
N HIS A 197 -2.01 -7.40 5.90
CA HIS A 197 -2.70 -8.67 6.12
C HIS A 197 -2.10 -9.46 7.30
N LEU A 198 -0.77 -9.53 7.42
CA LEU A 198 -0.07 -10.19 8.53
C LEU A 198 -0.43 -9.59 9.89
N ILE A 199 -0.26 -8.28 10.05
CA ILE A 199 -0.49 -7.58 11.33
C ILE A 199 -1.97 -7.47 11.70
N GLY A 200 -2.86 -7.59 10.72
CA GLY A 200 -4.30 -7.67 10.92
C GLY A 200 -4.75 -9.07 11.33
N ALA A 201 -4.27 -10.10 10.64
CA ALA A 201 -4.63 -11.49 10.91
C ALA A 201 -4.04 -11.99 12.23
N ARG A 202 -2.77 -11.68 12.52
CA ARG A 202 -2.06 -12.11 13.74
C ARG A 202 -2.21 -13.60 14.03
N ALA A 203 -2.03 -14.43 13.00
CA ALA A 203 -1.95 -15.88 13.19
C ALA A 203 -0.64 -16.26 13.90
N GLU A 204 -0.55 -17.46 14.45
CA GLU A 204 0.65 -17.90 15.17
C GLU A 204 1.94 -17.69 14.36
N GLY A 205 2.97 -17.11 14.98
CA GLY A 205 4.26 -16.82 14.34
C GLY A 205 4.28 -15.64 13.37
N TRP A 206 3.21 -14.84 13.28
CA TRP A 206 3.10 -13.70 12.37
C TRP A 206 4.23 -12.68 12.51
N GLU A 207 4.77 -12.50 13.72
CA GLU A 207 5.84 -11.55 14.00
C GLU A 207 7.12 -11.83 13.23
N ASN A 208 7.44 -13.10 12.99
CA ASN A 208 8.66 -13.49 12.28
C ASN A 208 8.54 -13.15 10.80
N ALA A 209 7.36 -13.38 10.22
CA ALA A 209 7.06 -13.00 8.83
C ALA A 209 7.02 -11.49 8.66
N ALA A 210 6.44 -10.77 9.62
CA ALA A 210 6.41 -9.31 9.62
C ALA A 210 7.84 -8.72 9.74
N GLU A 211 8.65 -9.22 10.67
CA GLU A 211 10.04 -8.79 10.82
C GLU A 211 10.88 -9.13 9.59
N HIS A 212 10.62 -10.27 8.92
CA HIS A 212 11.27 -10.62 7.65
C HIS A 212 11.04 -9.56 6.57
N LEU A 213 9.80 -9.10 6.37
CA LEU A 213 9.49 -8.03 5.42
C LEU A 213 10.14 -6.69 5.83
N LEU A 214 10.10 -6.33 7.12
CA LEU A 214 10.77 -5.14 7.61
C LEU A 214 12.29 -5.21 7.43
N ALA A 215 12.90 -6.39 7.54
CA ALA A 215 14.32 -6.62 7.31
C ALA A 215 14.69 -6.48 5.83
N ALA A 216 13.84 -6.94 4.92
CA ALA A 216 14.04 -6.87 3.47
C ALA A 216 13.93 -5.44 2.93
N ALA A 217 13.06 -4.60 3.51
CA ALA A 217 12.91 -3.21 3.09
C ALA A 217 14.20 -2.40 3.32
N GLU A 218 14.55 -1.48 2.42
CA GLU A 218 15.69 -0.60 2.64
C GLU A 218 15.39 0.43 3.75
N PRO A 219 16.38 0.81 4.60
CA PRO A 219 16.16 1.69 5.75
C PRO A 219 15.53 3.05 5.40
N GLY A 220 15.76 3.55 4.18
CA GLY A 220 15.23 4.81 3.70
C GLY A 220 14.01 4.68 2.79
N SER A 221 13.46 3.48 2.58
CA SER A 221 12.34 3.28 1.66
C SER A 221 11.03 3.86 2.21
N ILE A 222 10.21 4.46 1.34
CA ILE A 222 8.85 4.88 1.72
C ILE A 222 7.98 3.70 2.17
N TYR A 223 8.21 2.49 1.64
CA TYR A 223 7.45 1.30 2.03
C TYR A 223 7.70 0.93 3.49
N LEU A 224 8.90 1.21 4.03
CA LEU A 224 9.19 1.05 5.45
C LEU A 224 8.34 2.01 6.31
N TRP A 225 8.17 3.26 5.85
CA TRP A 225 7.28 4.23 6.49
C TRP A 225 5.81 3.79 6.41
N MET A 226 5.37 3.26 5.27
CA MET A 226 4.00 2.75 5.11
C MET A 226 3.71 1.58 6.04
N MET A 227 4.63 0.61 6.15
CA MET A 227 4.51 -0.50 7.10
C MET A 227 4.48 -0.01 8.55
N LEU A 228 5.31 0.98 8.92
CA LEU A 228 5.28 1.61 10.24
C LEU A 228 3.90 2.19 10.58
N HIS A 229 3.29 2.94 9.66
CA HIS A 229 1.95 3.49 9.85
C HIS A 229 0.90 2.39 10.01
N GLY A 230 1.01 1.29 9.27
CA GLY A 230 0.15 0.12 9.46
C GLY A 230 0.19 -0.43 10.88
N VAL A 231 1.39 -0.58 11.46
CA VAL A 231 1.55 -1.02 12.86
C VAL A 231 0.94 -0.01 13.84
N MET A 232 1.17 1.29 13.61
CA MET A 232 0.63 2.35 14.46
C MET A 232 -0.90 2.41 14.40
N ASP A 233 -1.50 2.14 13.25
CA ASP A 233 -2.95 2.05 13.10
C ASP A 233 -3.53 0.87 13.88
N GLU A 234 -2.90 -0.29 13.84
CA GLU A 234 -3.30 -1.45 14.65
C GLU A 234 -3.21 -1.15 16.16
N LEU A 235 -2.17 -0.44 16.61
CA LEU A 235 -2.03 -0.07 18.02
C LEU A 235 -3.11 0.90 18.52
N LYS A 236 -3.69 1.72 17.62
CA LYS A 236 -4.80 2.62 17.94
C LYS A 236 -6.15 1.91 18.03
N HIS A 237 -6.24 0.65 17.57
CA HIS A 237 -7.47 -0.12 17.65
C HIS A 237 -7.58 -0.83 19.01
N ASP A 238 -8.69 -0.63 19.72
CA ASP A 238 -8.90 -1.13 21.10
C ASP A 238 -8.96 -2.67 21.25
N VAL A 239 -9.05 -3.43 20.15
CA VAL A 239 -9.31 -4.88 20.16
C VAL A 239 -8.01 -5.72 20.12
N VAL A 240 -6.87 -5.13 20.47
CA VAL A 240 -5.56 -5.82 20.44
C VAL A 240 -5.29 -6.55 21.76
N ARG A 241 -5.08 -7.87 21.70
CA ARG A 241 -4.65 -8.67 22.86
C ARG A 241 -3.31 -8.15 23.39
N MET A 242 -3.11 -8.15 24.71
CA MET A 242 -1.88 -7.57 25.32
C MET A 242 -0.58 -8.14 24.74
N GLY A 243 -0.53 -9.46 24.49
CA GLY A 243 0.65 -10.12 23.90
C GLY A 243 0.95 -9.62 22.48
N ASP A 244 -0.09 -9.43 21.66
CA ASP A 244 0.06 -8.86 20.32
C ASP A 244 0.42 -7.37 20.36
N ARG A 245 -0.09 -6.63 21.36
CA ARG A 245 0.24 -5.21 21.56
C ARG A 245 1.73 -5.03 21.81
N ALA A 246 2.34 -5.86 22.67
CA ALA A 246 3.78 -5.81 22.92
C ALA A 246 4.60 -6.12 21.66
N LYS A 247 4.19 -7.12 20.87
CA LYS A 247 4.83 -7.45 19.59
C LYS A 247 4.72 -6.31 18.58
N LEU A 248 3.55 -5.68 18.44
CA LEU A 248 3.35 -4.51 17.60
C LEU A 248 4.24 -3.34 18.05
N LYS A 249 4.27 -3.00 19.36
CA LYS A 249 5.18 -1.98 19.91
C LYS A 249 6.64 -2.28 19.57
N ARG A 250 7.06 -3.54 19.65
CA ARG A 250 8.40 -3.97 19.23
C ARG A 250 8.65 -3.74 17.74
N LEU A 251 7.68 -4.02 16.85
CA LEU A 251 7.83 -3.75 15.40
C LEU A 251 7.95 -2.25 15.09
N VAL A 252 7.24 -1.39 15.85
CA VAL A 252 7.43 0.07 15.75
C VAL A 252 8.86 0.45 16.13
N ALA A 253 9.36 -0.08 17.26
CA ALA A 253 10.72 0.17 17.72
C ALA A 253 11.78 -0.37 16.74
N TYR A 254 11.57 -1.57 16.19
CA TYR A 254 12.40 -2.17 15.15
C TYR A 254 12.52 -1.25 13.94
N THR A 255 11.37 -0.79 13.42
CA THR A 255 11.33 0.06 12.22
C THR A 255 12.01 1.40 12.46
N ARG A 256 11.78 2.02 13.62
CA ARG A 256 12.44 3.29 13.98
C ARG A 256 13.95 3.13 14.20
N ALA A 257 14.37 2.04 14.84
CA ALA A 257 15.80 1.73 15.01
C ALA A 257 16.46 1.48 13.65
N LYS A 258 15.81 0.72 12.77
CA LYS A 258 16.26 0.46 11.40
C LYS A 258 16.56 1.77 10.66
N ARG A 259 15.60 2.71 10.67
CA ARG A 259 15.76 4.04 10.07
C ARG A 259 16.88 4.84 10.73
N ALA A 260 16.85 4.95 12.07
CA ALA A 260 17.78 5.80 12.81
C ALA A 260 19.25 5.36 12.69
N TYR A 261 19.50 4.06 12.62
CA TYR A 261 20.84 3.50 12.48
C TYR A 261 21.22 3.19 11.03
N ALA A 262 20.32 3.40 10.06
CA ALA A 262 20.50 3.05 8.66
C ALA A 262 21.00 1.59 8.46
N THR A 263 20.49 0.65 9.26
CA THR A 263 20.89 -0.77 9.21
C THR A 263 19.77 -1.63 8.63
N LYS A 264 20.09 -2.75 7.98
CA LYS A 264 19.03 -3.68 7.52
C LYS A 264 18.36 -4.42 8.66
N ARG A 265 19.11 -4.77 9.71
CA ARG A 265 18.63 -5.47 10.91
C ARG A 265 19.22 -4.82 12.17
N PRO A 266 18.45 -4.01 12.89
CA PRO A 266 18.90 -3.43 14.15
C PRO A 266 19.09 -4.54 15.22
N THR A 267 20.03 -4.33 16.14
CA THR A 267 20.28 -5.25 17.26
C THR A 267 19.20 -5.13 18.33
N GLU A 268 19.00 -6.16 19.16
CA GLU A 268 18.02 -6.10 20.25
C GLU A 268 18.26 -4.94 21.21
N GLN A 269 19.52 -4.55 21.42
CA GLN A 269 19.88 -3.39 22.22
C GLN A 269 19.40 -2.08 21.58
N GLN A 270 19.55 -1.93 20.26
CA GLN A 270 19.06 -0.76 19.52
C GLN A 270 17.52 -0.69 19.56
N ILE A 271 16.85 -1.83 19.35
CA ILE A 271 15.39 -1.94 19.41
C ILE A 271 14.88 -1.56 20.80
N SER A 272 15.45 -2.16 21.84
CA SER A 272 15.08 -1.91 23.24
C SER A 272 15.25 -0.44 23.63
N LYS A 273 16.34 0.20 23.19
CA LYS A 273 16.58 1.63 23.43
C LYS A 273 15.47 2.50 22.82
N HIS A 274 15.02 2.18 21.61
CA HIS A 274 13.92 2.89 20.97
C HIS A 274 12.58 2.62 21.66
N LEU A 275 12.30 1.36 22.02
CA LEU A 275 11.08 0.98 22.72
C LEU A 275 10.93 1.74 24.04
N GLN A 276 11.97 1.71 24.90
CA GLN A 276 11.97 2.42 26.18
C GLN A 276 11.80 3.93 26.01
N ARG A 277 12.44 4.53 24.99
CA ARG A 277 12.28 5.96 24.70
C ARG A 277 10.83 6.28 24.33
N MET A 278 10.20 5.43 23.53
CA MET A 278 8.83 5.64 23.06
C MET A 278 7.79 5.46 24.16
N GLU A 279 7.99 4.48 25.06
CA GLU A 279 7.15 4.28 26.24
C GLU A 279 7.23 5.48 27.19
N LYS A 280 8.44 6.02 27.43
CA LYS A 280 8.64 7.24 28.24
C LYS A 280 8.00 8.49 27.66
N GLN A 281 7.82 8.53 26.34
CA GLN A 281 7.24 9.67 25.61
C GLN A 281 5.74 9.47 25.30
N GLU A 282 5.13 8.39 25.81
CA GLU A 282 3.72 8.02 25.55
C GLU A 282 3.36 7.91 24.06
N LEU A 283 4.35 7.73 23.17
CA LEU A 283 4.16 7.72 21.71
C LEU A 283 3.48 6.44 21.20
N ILE A 284 3.37 5.43 22.06
CA ILE A 284 2.79 4.10 21.77
C ILE A 284 1.94 3.60 22.95
N GLY A 285 1.26 4.51 23.65
CA GLY A 285 0.33 4.20 24.75
C GLY A 285 -0.60 3.05 24.42
#